data_AF-A0A930QMQ6-F1
#
_entry.id   AF-A0A930QMQ6-F1
#
_cell.length_a   1.000
_cell.length_b   1.000
_cell.length_c   1.000
_cell.angle_alpha   90.00
_cell.angle_beta   90.00
_cell.angle_gamma   90.00
#
_symmetry.space_group_name_H-M   'P 1'
#
loop_
_entity.id
_entity.type
_entity.pdbx_description
1 polymer ?
#
loop_
_entity_poly.entity_id
_entity_poly.type
_entity_poly.pdbx_seq_one_letter_code
_entity_poly.pdbx_strand_id
1 'polypeptide(L)'
;MKEVYPQIEDRVYYKGRPSYTIILGDYNAELKRPFNTSGFYVADIDTGNRWGGKKIQTVQDEKTTLKRRFDNDDQDADASAYAGEGYANNYDHFSYDFDRFSSVQIDVKRIDAVATYCGGNFETYFKTVSDHVPIVMTMGLK
;
A
#
# COMPACT_ATOMS: atom_id res chain seq x y z
N MET A 1 2.42 -7.69 -10.73
CA MET A 1 2.83 -8.54 -9.59
C MET A 1 3.06 -10.00 -9.94
N LYS A 2 2.14 -10.70 -10.63
CA LYS A 2 2.23 -12.14 -10.96
C LYS A 2 3.50 -12.61 -11.68
N GLU A 3 4.18 -11.70 -12.38
CA GLU A 3 5.43 -12.02 -13.11
C GLU A 3 6.67 -11.53 -12.38
N VAL A 4 6.63 -10.30 -11.86
CA VAL A 4 7.78 -9.67 -11.19
C VAL A 4 8.11 -10.34 -9.85
N TYR A 5 7.11 -10.63 -9.03
CA TYR A 5 7.35 -11.18 -7.68
C TYR A 5 8.02 -12.56 -7.72
N PRO A 6 7.51 -13.56 -8.48
CA PRO A 6 8.12 -14.89 -8.51
C PRO A 6 9.55 -14.89 -9.06
N GLN A 7 9.87 -14.01 -10.03
CA GLN A 7 11.23 -13.86 -10.56
C GLN A 7 12.26 -13.40 -9.53
N ILE A 8 11.80 -12.73 -8.46
CA ILE A 8 12.65 -12.25 -7.37
C ILE A 8 12.70 -13.31 -6.26
N GLU A 9 11.55 -13.84 -5.85
CA GLU A 9 11.46 -14.81 -4.74
C GLU A 9 12.19 -16.11 -5.04
N ASP A 10 12.03 -16.68 -6.25
CA ASP A 10 12.57 -17.99 -6.62
C ASP A 10 14.09 -18.00 -6.86
N ARG A 11 14.77 -16.87 -6.61
CA ARG A 11 16.23 -16.81 -6.63
C ARG A 11 16.79 -17.69 -5.53
N VAL A 12 17.80 -18.48 -5.85
CA VAL A 12 18.49 -19.31 -4.87
C VAL A 12 19.50 -18.45 -4.11
N TYR A 13 19.25 -18.25 -2.82
CA TYR A 13 20.15 -17.54 -1.93
C TYR A 13 21.05 -18.52 -1.15
N TYR A 14 22.11 -18.00 -0.53
CA TYR A 14 23.19 -18.73 0.15
C TYR A 14 22.78 -20.09 0.76
N LYS A 15 23.42 -21.18 0.28
CA LYS A 15 23.18 -22.57 0.72
C LYS A 15 21.74 -23.07 0.54
N GLY A 16 20.98 -22.53 -0.41
CA GLY A 16 19.61 -22.99 -0.70
C GLY A 16 18.61 -22.63 0.39
N ARG A 17 18.88 -21.59 1.17
CA ARG A 17 17.96 -21.13 2.22
C ARG A 17 16.71 -20.51 1.60
N PRO A 18 15.51 -20.76 2.18
CA PRO A 18 14.30 -20.05 1.78
C PRO A 18 14.48 -18.54 1.89
N SER A 19 14.09 -17.83 0.83
CA SER A 19 13.97 -16.38 0.79
C SER A 19 12.61 -15.96 1.32
N TYR A 20 12.63 -14.92 2.16
CA TYR A 20 11.44 -14.15 2.50
C TYR A 20 11.51 -12.86 1.69
N THR A 21 10.65 -12.75 0.70
CA THR A 21 10.64 -11.61 -0.24
C THR A 21 9.42 -10.74 0.04
N ILE A 22 9.64 -9.44 0.16
CA ILE A 22 8.58 -8.45 0.27
C ILE A 22 8.82 -7.43 -0.84
N ILE A 23 7.77 -7.08 -1.57
CA ILE A 23 7.78 -5.95 -2.50
C ILE A 23 7.01 -4.82 -1.84
N LEU A 24 7.62 -3.64 -1.76
CA LEU A 24 7.04 -2.40 -1.26
C LEU A 24 7.04 -1.37 -2.39
N GLY A 25 5.93 -0.66 -2.57
CA GLY A 25 5.91 0.53 -3.41
C GLY A 25 4.51 1.08 -3.65
N ASP A 26 4.47 2.20 -4.38
CA ASP A 26 3.28 2.81 -4.94
C ASP A 26 2.88 2.06 -6.23
N TYR A 27 1.71 1.42 -6.22
CA TYR A 27 1.22 0.63 -7.34
C TYR A 27 0.36 1.44 -8.31
N ASN A 28 0.09 2.70 -8.01
CA ASN A 28 -0.87 3.56 -8.71
C ASN A 28 -2.25 2.88 -8.89
N ALA A 29 -2.59 1.96 -7.98
CA ALA A 29 -3.80 1.15 -8.00
C ALA A 29 -4.23 0.89 -6.57
N GLU A 30 -5.53 0.97 -6.31
CA GLU A 30 -6.06 0.75 -4.96
C GLU A 30 -6.19 -0.74 -4.64
N LEU A 31 -6.07 -1.10 -3.36
CA LEU A 31 -6.39 -2.45 -2.94
C LEU A 31 -7.89 -2.70 -3.08
N LYS A 32 -8.27 -3.79 -3.76
CA LYS A 32 -9.68 -4.11 -3.98
C LYS A 32 -10.40 -4.33 -2.65
N ARG A 33 -11.29 -3.39 -2.31
CA ARG A 33 -12.10 -3.38 -1.09
C ARG A 33 -13.53 -2.94 -1.41
N PRO A 34 -14.54 -3.35 -0.64
CA PRO A 34 -15.94 -2.95 -0.88
C PRO A 34 -16.17 -1.43 -0.85
N PHE A 35 -15.33 -0.69 -0.12
CA PHE A 35 -15.42 0.76 0.02
C PHE A 35 -14.65 1.54 -1.06
N ASN A 36 -13.88 0.88 -1.92
CA ASN A 36 -13.20 1.52 -3.05
C ASN A 36 -14.12 1.40 -4.28
N THR A 37 -14.74 2.51 -4.66
CA THR A 37 -15.85 2.54 -5.62
C THR A 37 -15.46 2.92 -7.04
N SER A 38 -14.24 3.45 -7.25
CA SER A 38 -13.74 3.86 -8.56
C SER A 38 -12.21 3.79 -8.62
N GLY A 39 -11.63 3.21 -9.67
CA GLY A 39 -10.18 3.22 -9.89
C GLY A 39 -9.65 1.95 -10.55
N PHE A 40 -8.31 1.89 -10.69
CA PHE A 40 -7.59 0.65 -10.98
C PHE A 40 -7.39 -0.12 -9.67
N TYR A 41 -7.49 -1.44 -9.72
CA TYR A 41 -7.40 -2.26 -8.51
C TYR A 41 -6.31 -3.33 -8.59
N VAL A 42 -5.61 -3.49 -7.48
CA VAL A 42 -4.84 -4.70 -7.17
C VAL A 42 -5.69 -5.66 -6.33
N ALA A 43 -5.57 -6.96 -6.60
CA ALA A 43 -6.27 -7.98 -5.83
C ALA A 43 -5.60 -8.20 -4.47
N ASP A 44 -6.42 -8.49 -3.45
CA ASP A 44 -5.97 -8.87 -2.10
C ASP A 44 -5.05 -10.09 -2.12
N ILE A 45 -5.44 -11.10 -2.91
CA ILE A 45 -4.60 -12.24 -3.23
C ILE A 45 -4.60 -12.42 -4.74
N ASP A 46 -3.40 -12.53 -5.30
CA ASP A 46 -3.18 -12.77 -6.71
C ASP A 46 -2.38 -14.07 -6.93
N THR A 47 -2.78 -14.89 -7.89
CA THR A 47 -2.15 -16.21 -8.12
C THR A 47 -1.20 -16.18 -9.31
N GLY A 48 0.08 -16.42 -9.04
CA GLY A 48 1.14 -16.59 -10.04
C GLY A 48 1.11 -17.97 -10.69
N ASN A 49 0.11 -18.25 -11.53
CA ASN A 49 -0.11 -19.59 -12.13
C ASN A 49 1.11 -20.14 -12.90
N ARG A 50 1.88 -19.27 -13.57
CA ARG A 50 3.09 -19.65 -14.32
C ARG A 50 4.24 -20.13 -13.42
N TRP A 51 4.16 -19.87 -12.11
CA TRP A 51 5.21 -20.09 -11.11
C TRP A 51 4.73 -21.01 -9.99
N GLY A 52 4.06 -22.11 -10.35
CA GLY A 52 3.61 -23.12 -9.39
C GLY A 52 2.38 -22.72 -8.57
N GLY A 53 1.63 -21.70 -9.00
CA GLY A 53 0.38 -21.30 -8.34
C GLY A 53 0.59 -20.55 -7.02
N LYS A 54 1.73 -19.87 -6.87
CA LYS A 54 2.02 -19.03 -5.69
C LYS A 54 0.93 -18.00 -5.44
N LYS A 55 0.52 -17.86 -4.18
CA LYS A 55 -0.46 -16.87 -3.73
C LYS A 55 0.28 -15.64 -3.23
N ILE A 56 0.19 -14.54 -3.97
CA ILE A 56 0.80 -13.26 -3.63
C ILE A 56 -0.27 -12.46 -2.89
N GLN A 57 -0.10 -12.28 -1.59
CA GLN A 57 -0.95 -11.42 -0.79
C GLN A 57 -0.47 -9.97 -0.92
N THR A 58 -1.39 -9.03 -1.13
CA THR A 58 -1.15 -7.59 -1.09
C THR A 58 -1.91 -6.99 0.08
N VAL A 59 -1.23 -6.17 0.89
CA VAL A 59 -1.76 -5.62 2.14
C VAL A 59 -1.52 -4.11 2.24
N GLN A 60 -2.09 -3.52 3.29
CA GLN A 60 -2.25 -2.08 3.52
C GLN A 60 -3.40 -1.55 2.64
N ASP A 61 -4.52 -1.19 3.29
CA ASP A 61 -5.69 -0.59 2.63
C ASP A 61 -6.04 0.80 3.17
N GLU A 62 -5.26 1.36 4.09
CA GLU A 62 -5.46 2.72 4.58
C GLU A 62 -4.99 3.75 3.55
N LYS A 63 -5.75 4.83 3.36
CA LYS A 63 -5.43 5.87 2.36
C LYS A 63 -4.11 6.57 2.65
N THR A 64 -3.15 6.51 1.73
CA THR A 64 -1.80 7.07 1.88
C THR A 64 -1.57 8.33 1.06
N THR A 65 -2.30 8.54 -0.04
CA THR A 65 -2.19 9.74 -0.87
C THR A 65 -3.01 10.89 -0.28
N LEU A 66 -2.47 12.11 -0.33
CA LEU A 66 -3.19 13.34 0.07
C LEU A 66 -4.10 13.86 -1.05
N LYS A 67 -5.21 14.50 -0.68
CA LYS A 67 -6.08 15.23 -1.63
C LYS A 67 -5.34 16.48 -2.14
N ARG A 68 -5.44 16.76 -3.44
CA ARG A 68 -4.71 17.89 -4.10
C ARG A 68 -5.36 19.28 -3.94
N ARG A 69 -6.52 19.38 -3.30
CA ARG A 69 -7.23 20.67 -3.16
C ARG A 69 -6.68 21.51 -2.00
N PHE A 70 -5.53 22.13 -2.23
CA PHE A 70 -5.02 23.21 -1.37
C PHE A 70 -4.99 24.57 -2.08
N ASP A 71 -5.30 24.62 -3.38
CA ASP A 71 -5.41 25.86 -4.14
C ASP A 71 -6.87 26.30 -4.22
N ASN A 72 -7.15 27.52 -3.76
CA ASN A 72 -8.47 28.11 -3.52
C ASN A 72 -9.31 28.43 -4.79
N ASP A 73 -9.23 27.66 -5.88
CA ASP A 73 -9.91 28.03 -7.14
C ASP A 73 -10.82 26.95 -7.77
N ASP A 74 -11.04 25.82 -7.11
CA ASP A 74 -11.99 24.81 -7.57
C ASP A 74 -13.41 25.08 -7.03
N GLN A 75 -14.16 25.97 -7.69
CA GLN A 75 -15.59 26.21 -7.41
C GLN A 75 -16.53 25.05 -7.82
N ASP A 76 -16.01 23.92 -8.32
CA ASP A 76 -16.81 22.95 -9.06
C ASP A 76 -16.68 21.48 -8.60
N ALA A 77 -16.44 21.21 -7.31
CA ALA A 77 -16.90 19.91 -6.81
C ALA A 77 -17.61 20.02 -5.47
N ASP A 78 -18.80 19.44 -5.49
CA ASP A 78 -19.70 19.11 -4.41
C ASP A 78 -18.98 18.95 -3.06
N ALA A 79 -19.23 19.91 -2.16
CA ALA A 79 -18.68 19.96 -0.81
C ALA A 79 -19.10 18.75 0.07
N SER A 80 -19.94 17.85 -0.45
CA SER A 80 -20.38 16.63 0.22
C SER A 80 -19.46 15.41 0.02
N ALA A 81 -18.40 15.49 -0.79
CA ALA A 81 -17.47 14.37 -1.01
C ALA A 81 -16.43 14.14 0.11
N TYR A 82 -16.54 14.86 1.23
CA TYR A 82 -15.56 14.86 2.33
C TYR A 82 -15.99 14.01 3.53
N ALA A 83 -16.25 12.73 3.30
CA ALA A 83 -16.15 11.75 4.38
C ALA A 83 -14.68 11.27 4.44
N GLY A 84 -13.80 12.06 5.08
CA GLY A 84 -12.40 11.69 5.34
C GLY A 84 -11.44 12.86 5.30
N GLU A 85 -10.83 13.12 6.46
CA GLU A 85 -9.70 14.05 6.68
C GLU A 85 -8.64 13.86 5.59
N GLY A 86 -8.31 14.90 4.81
CA GLY A 86 -7.13 15.08 3.93
C GLY A 86 -6.61 13.98 2.96
N TYR A 87 -7.08 12.74 3.04
CA TYR A 87 -6.54 11.56 2.37
C TYR A 87 -7.47 11.07 1.24
N ALA A 88 -6.90 10.53 0.16
CA ALA A 88 -7.59 10.18 -1.07
C ALA A 88 -7.62 8.67 -1.36
N ASN A 89 -6.46 8.09 -1.70
CA ASN A 89 -6.31 6.71 -2.23
C ASN A 89 -5.29 5.91 -1.40
N ASN A 90 -5.32 4.59 -1.50
CA ASN A 90 -4.39 3.67 -0.82
C ASN A 90 -3.36 3.05 -1.77
N TYR A 91 -2.55 3.81 -2.49
CA TYR A 91 -1.69 3.23 -3.53
C TYR A 91 -0.40 2.55 -3.04
N ASP A 92 0.02 2.85 -1.81
CA ASP A 92 1.23 2.28 -1.25
C ASP A 92 0.93 0.94 -0.58
N HIS A 93 1.59 -0.11 -1.05
CA HIS A 93 1.31 -1.47 -0.62
C HIS A 93 2.56 -2.26 -0.30
N PHE A 94 2.35 -3.34 0.46
CA PHE A 94 3.28 -4.45 0.56
C PHE A 94 2.69 -5.68 -0.10
N SER A 95 3.51 -6.46 -0.80
CA SER A 95 3.14 -7.78 -1.29
C SER A 95 4.17 -8.85 -0.96
N TYR A 96 3.68 -10.04 -0.61
CA TYR A 96 4.48 -11.20 -0.23
C TYR A 96 3.78 -12.53 -0.57
N ASP A 97 4.53 -13.63 -0.60
CA ASP A 97 3.98 -14.97 -0.74
C ASP A 97 3.26 -15.39 0.56
N PHE A 98 1.95 -15.61 0.45
CA PHE A 98 1.06 -15.95 1.56
C PHE A 98 1.52 -17.21 2.30
N ASP A 99 1.89 -18.26 1.55
CA ASP A 99 2.23 -19.55 2.12
C ASP A 99 3.63 -19.50 2.77
N ARG A 100 4.57 -18.74 2.16
CA ARG A 100 5.92 -18.51 2.70
C ARG A 100 5.91 -17.82 4.06
N PHE A 101 5.00 -16.85 4.24
CA PHE A 101 4.87 -16.07 5.47
C PHE A 101 3.84 -16.65 6.45
N SER A 102 3.38 -17.89 6.25
CA SER A 102 2.37 -18.53 7.10
C SER A 102 2.76 -18.64 8.59
N SER A 103 4.06 -18.70 8.91
CA SER A 103 4.60 -18.71 10.29
C SER A 103 4.97 -17.33 10.83
N VAL A 104 4.79 -16.27 10.03
CA VAL A 104 5.12 -14.88 10.39
C VAL A 104 3.83 -14.14 10.70
N GLN A 105 3.78 -13.46 11.83
CA GLN A 105 2.77 -12.47 12.13
C GLN A 105 3.13 -11.17 11.41
N ILE A 106 2.19 -10.64 10.63
CA ILE A 106 2.35 -9.40 9.87
C ILE A 106 1.29 -8.41 10.34
N ASP A 107 1.75 -7.23 10.75
CA ASP A 107 0.91 -6.07 11.05
C ASP A 107 1.30 -4.94 10.08
N VAL A 108 0.31 -4.29 9.47
CA VAL A 108 0.54 -3.19 8.54
C VAL A 108 -0.33 -2.00 8.92
N LYS A 109 0.24 -0.81 8.80
CA LYS A 109 -0.50 0.43 8.99
C LYS A 109 0.12 1.59 8.26
N ARG A 110 -0.69 2.62 8.05
CA ARG A 110 -0.27 3.97 7.70
C ARG A 110 0.25 4.70 8.94
N ILE A 111 1.29 5.49 8.75
CA ILE A 111 1.78 6.44 9.76
C ILE A 111 1.07 7.77 9.54
N ASP A 112 0.45 8.31 10.58
CA ASP A 112 -0.13 9.66 10.55
C ASP A 112 0.96 10.74 10.66
N ALA A 113 1.75 10.84 9.59
CA ALA A 113 2.88 11.75 9.48
C ALA A 113 2.43 13.21 9.43
N VAL A 114 1.22 13.48 8.93
CA VAL A 114 0.65 14.84 8.88
C VAL A 114 0.39 15.36 10.29
N ALA A 115 -0.28 14.57 11.13
CA ALA A 115 -0.47 14.94 12.53
C ALA A 115 0.86 15.03 13.30
N THR A 116 1.73 14.03 13.10
CA THR A 116 2.97 13.88 13.88
C THR A 116 3.99 14.98 13.58
N TYR A 117 4.18 15.34 12.31
CA TYR A 117 5.27 16.23 11.89
C TYR A 117 4.81 17.61 11.41
N CYS A 118 3.53 17.76 11.04
CA CYS A 118 2.97 19.01 10.54
C CYS A 118 1.77 19.52 11.36
N GLY A 119 1.51 18.94 12.54
CA GLY A 119 0.43 19.38 13.44
C GLY A 119 -0.97 19.27 12.81
N GLY A 120 -1.16 18.34 11.89
CA GLY A 120 -2.43 18.16 11.16
C GLY A 120 -2.56 19.04 9.91
N ASN A 121 -1.55 19.83 9.56
CA ASN A 121 -1.58 20.68 8.38
C ASN A 121 -1.16 19.90 7.12
N PHE A 122 -2.17 19.40 6.40
CA PHE A 122 -2.00 18.62 5.17
C PHE A 122 -1.31 19.40 4.04
N GLU A 123 -1.61 20.70 3.89
CA GLU A 123 -0.98 21.54 2.86
C GLU A 123 0.53 21.68 3.10
N THR A 124 0.91 21.93 4.36
CA THR A 124 2.31 22.03 4.75
C THR A 124 3.04 20.72 4.46
N TYR A 125 2.47 19.59 4.86
CA TYR A 125 3.05 18.28 4.58
C TYR A 125 3.18 18.05 3.06
N PHE A 126 2.13 18.32 2.29
CA PHE A 126 2.11 18.19 0.84
C PHE A 126 3.20 19.02 0.15
N LYS A 127 3.33 20.30 0.53
CA LYS A 127 4.26 21.24 -0.11
C LYS A 127 5.72 21.05 0.31
N THR A 128 5.97 20.47 1.48
CA THR A 128 7.32 20.43 2.07
C THR A 128 7.89 19.02 2.29
N VAL A 129 7.03 17.99 2.32
CA VAL A 129 7.43 16.61 2.61
C VAL A 129 7.11 15.69 1.44
N SER A 130 5.82 15.44 1.16
CA SER A 130 5.36 14.52 0.11
C SER A 130 3.84 14.59 -0.04
N ASP A 131 3.32 14.21 -1.21
CA ASP A 131 1.89 13.93 -1.42
C ASP A 131 1.44 12.54 -0.94
N HIS A 132 2.36 11.73 -0.41
CA HIS A 132 2.08 10.44 0.22
C HIS A 132 2.53 10.42 1.68
N VAL A 133 1.80 9.70 2.54
CA VAL A 133 2.24 9.41 3.91
C VAL A 133 2.86 8.01 4.02
N PRO A 134 3.82 7.80 4.94
CA PRO A 134 4.53 6.54 5.06
C PRO A 134 3.63 5.39 5.51
N ILE A 135 4.00 4.18 5.10
CA ILE A 135 3.44 2.92 5.58
C ILE A 135 4.51 2.09 6.28
N VAL A 136 4.07 1.29 7.25
CA VAL A 136 4.96 0.40 8.02
C VAL A 136 4.40 -1.01 8.02
N MET A 137 5.32 -1.97 7.90
CA MET A 137 5.07 -3.39 8.11
C MET A 137 5.90 -3.84 9.32
N THR A 138 5.24 -4.37 10.34
CA THR A 138 5.87 -5.02 11.49
C THR A 138 5.75 -6.53 11.34
N MET A 139 6.87 -7.23 11.51
CA MET A 139 6.92 -8.69 11.40
C MET A 139 7.41 -9.31 12.70
N GLY A 140 6.74 -10.38 13.12
CA GLY A 140 7.13 -11.20 14.26
C GLY A 140 7.03 -12.67 13.92
N LEU A 141 7.83 -13.50 14.59
CA LEU A 141 7.57 -14.94 14.59
C LEU A 141 6.30 -15.20 15.42
N LYS A 142 5.45 -16.09 14.93
CA LYS A 142 4.29 -16.58 15.69
C LYS A 142 4.72 -17.43 16.88
#